data_AF-A0A4Y3R357-F1
#
_entry.id   AF-A0A4Y3R357-F1
#
_cell.length_a   1.000
_cell.length_b   1.000
_cell.length_c   1.000
_cell.angle_alpha   90.00
_cell.angle_beta   90.00
_cell.angle_gamma   90.00
#
_symmetry.space_group_name_H-M   'P 1'
#
loop_
_entity.id
_entity.type
_entity.pdbx_description
1 polymer ?
#
loop_
_entity_poly.entity_id
_entity_poly.type
_entity_poly.pdbx_seq_one_letter_code
_entity_poly.pdbx_strand_id
1 'polypeptide(L)'
;MDLADQLLWVHDFPHGFDDRALTKLRYLVDEGASAGVSLMLVADRRDADEYGPVLDPLWRSLLRLTPVPDDHLADPWVGPAWRYEPPLPPPGSGIVPEVLRRLAAVRRERGG
;
A
#
# COMPACT_ATOMS: atom_id res chain seq x y z
N MET A 1 6.19 16.13 -10.19
CA MET A 1 7.27 16.48 -9.25
C MET A 1 6.61 16.50 -7.89
N ASP A 2 7.00 15.59 -7.02
CA ASP A 2 6.50 15.58 -5.65
C ASP A 2 7.11 16.79 -4.94
N LEU A 3 6.27 17.67 -4.40
CA LEU A 3 6.72 18.85 -3.66
C LEU A 3 6.88 18.53 -2.16
N ALA A 4 6.45 17.33 -1.73
CA ALA A 4 6.44 16.93 -0.34
C ALA A 4 7.81 16.49 0.17
N ASP A 5 8.55 17.44 0.76
CA ASP A 5 9.83 17.18 1.42
C ASP A 5 9.68 16.72 2.88
N GLN A 6 8.48 16.83 3.46
CA GLN A 6 8.18 16.45 4.84
C GLN A 6 7.12 15.37 4.91
N LEU A 7 7.29 14.42 5.83
CA LEU A 7 6.31 13.38 6.13
C LEU A 7 5.74 13.60 7.54
N LEU A 8 4.44 13.89 7.62
CA LEU A 8 3.68 13.83 8.86
C LEU A 8 3.16 12.41 9.06
N TRP A 9 3.63 11.73 10.10
CA TRP A 9 3.13 10.43 10.51
C TRP A 9 2.21 10.59 11.73
N VAL A 10 0.94 10.22 11.55
CA VAL A 10 -0.04 10.09 12.63
C VAL A 10 -0.28 8.61 12.94
N HIS A 11 -0.13 8.24 14.22
CA HIS A 11 -0.36 6.90 14.73
C HIS A 11 -1.60 6.88 15.64
N ASP A 12 -2.27 5.72 15.74
CA ASP A 12 -3.41 5.48 16.62
C ASP A 12 -4.62 6.39 16.35
N PHE A 13 -4.78 6.83 15.10
CA PHE A 13 -5.96 7.61 14.72
C PHE A 13 -7.21 6.69 14.77
N PRO A 14 -8.33 7.15 15.34
CA PRO A 14 -8.66 8.53 15.73
C PRO A 14 -8.43 8.91 17.20
N HIS A 15 -7.82 8.06 18.03
CA HIS A 15 -7.69 8.31 19.46
C HIS A 15 -6.97 9.63 19.76
N GLY A 16 -7.55 10.45 20.63
CA GLY A 16 -7.00 11.75 21.04
C GLY A 16 -7.20 12.89 20.03
N PHE A 17 -7.92 12.66 18.92
CA PHE A 17 -8.30 13.72 17.99
C PHE A 17 -9.63 14.36 18.41
N ASP A 18 -9.58 15.68 18.60
CA ASP A 18 -10.78 16.52 18.70
C ASP A 18 -11.22 17.01 17.32
N ASP A 19 -12.41 17.62 17.25
CA ASP A 19 -12.99 18.14 15.99
C ASP A 19 -12.06 19.13 15.28
N ARG A 20 -11.28 19.90 16.05
CA ARG A 20 -10.35 20.89 15.51
C ARG A 20 -9.14 20.22 14.86
N ALA A 21 -8.54 19.23 15.52
CA ALA A 21 -7.43 18.46 14.99
C ALA A 21 -7.87 17.69 13.74
N LEU A 22 -9.08 17.13 13.75
CA LEU A 22 -9.65 16.44 12.61
C LEU A 22 -9.84 17.36 11.41
N THR A 23 -10.35 18.58 11.64
CA THR A 23 -10.51 19.59 10.57
C THR A 23 -9.17 19.94 9.92
N LYS A 24 -8.11 20.11 10.72
CA LYS A 24 -6.76 20.37 10.22
C LYS A 24 -6.19 19.18 9.44
N LEU A 25 -6.41 17.97 9.94
CA LEU A 25 -5.97 16.74 9.27
C LEU A 25 -6.59 16.64 7.88
N ARG A 26 -7.89 16.91 7.76
CA ARG A 26 -8.57 16.91 6.46
C ARG A 26 -7.97 17.93 5.49
N TYR A 27 -7.67 19.13 5.97
CA TYR A 27 -6.99 20.14 5.16
C TYR A 27 -5.61 19.67 4.67
N LEU A 28 -4.84 18.95 5.50
CA LEU A 28 -3.55 18.39 5.10
C LEU A 28 -3.69 17.25 4.08
N VAL A 29 -4.77 16.47 4.12
CA VAL A 29 -5.01 15.45 3.09
C VAL A 29 -5.29 16.08 1.73
N ASP A 30 -6.04 17.17 1.72
CA ASP A 30 -6.44 17.82 0.46
C ASP A 30 -5.32 18.72 -0.10
N GLU A 31 -4.63 19.48 0.74
CA GLU A 31 -3.69 20.54 0.32
C GLU A 31 -2.22 20.29 0.73
N GLY A 32 -1.95 19.30 1.58
CA GLY A 32 -0.65 19.11 2.21
C GLY A 32 0.49 18.89 1.21
N ALA A 33 0.25 18.07 0.19
CA ALA A 33 1.28 17.75 -0.81
C ALA A 33 1.75 19.00 -1.55
N SER A 34 0.83 19.91 -1.91
CA SER A 34 1.14 21.20 -2.53
C SER A 34 1.92 22.14 -1.60
N ALA A 35 1.73 21.99 -0.28
CA ALA A 35 2.44 22.73 0.77
C ALA A 35 3.76 22.06 1.21
N GLY A 36 4.15 20.96 0.58
CA GLY A 36 5.38 20.25 0.89
C GLY A 36 5.29 19.24 2.04
N VAL A 37 4.07 18.80 2.40
CA VAL A 37 3.80 17.83 3.47
C VAL A 37 3.00 16.65 2.94
N SER A 38 3.60 15.47 2.99
CA SER A 38 2.91 14.18 2.80
C SER A 38 2.37 13.68 4.14
N LEU A 39 1.20 13.06 4.14
CA LEU A 39 0.58 12.47 5.32
C LEU A 39 0.59 10.95 5.24
N MET A 40 1.02 10.30 6.32
CA MET A 40 0.84 8.87 6.56
C MET A 40 0.05 8.66 7.85
N LEU A 41 -1.04 7.89 7.73
CA LEU A 41 -1.95 7.58 8.83
C LEU A 41 -1.90 6.06 9.12
N VAL A 42 -1.72 5.72 10.39
CA VAL A 42 -1.92 4.36 10.91
C VAL A 42 -3.17 4.37 11.78
N ALA A 43 -4.17 3.62 11.35
CA ALA A 43 -5.51 3.64 11.94
C ALA A 43 -6.27 2.33 11.67
N ASP A 44 -7.22 2.00 12.55
CA ASP A 44 -8.24 0.98 12.30
C ASP A 44 -9.54 1.65 11.86
N ARG A 45 -10.14 1.16 10.76
CA ARG A 45 -11.41 1.67 10.25
C ARG A 45 -12.55 1.47 11.27
N ARG A 46 -12.51 0.41 12.08
CA ARG A 46 -13.54 0.12 13.08
C ARG A 46 -13.53 1.14 14.21
N ASP A 47 -12.35 1.62 14.60
CA ASP A 47 -12.22 2.67 15.63
C ASP A 47 -12.74 4.01 15.13
N ALA A 48 -12.72 4.21 13.80
CA ALA A 48 -13.25 5.41 13.15
C ALA A 48 -14.79 5.43 13.06
N ASP A 49 -15.47 4.31 13.28
CA ASP A 49 -16.95 4.24 13.23
C ASP A 49 -17.61 5.09 14.33
N GLU A 50 -16.92 5.34 15.45
CA GLU A 50 -17.39 6.21 16.55
C GLU A 50 -17.63 7.66 16.09
N TYR A 51 -16.83 8.13 15.12
CA TYR A 51 -16.94 9.48 14.55
C TYR A 51 -17.99 9.55 13.42
N GLY A 52 -18.66 8.43 13.15
CA GLY A 52 -19.72 8.33 12.14
C GLY A 52 -19.26 8.73 10.74
N PRO A 53 -20.16 9.28 9.91
CA PRO A 53 -19.88 9.56 8.50
C PRO A 53 -18.90 10.72 8.30
N VAL A 54 -18.50 11.43 9.36
CA VAL A 54 -17.64 12.62 9.26
C VAL A 54 -16.25 12.26 8.72
N LEU A 55 -15.77 11.05 9.01
CA LEU A 55 -14.47 10.56 8.56
C LEU A 55 -14.52 9.91 7.18
N ASP A 56 -15.69 9.58 6.65
CA ASP A 56 -15.82 8.88 5.37
C ASP A 56 -15.09 9.57 4.21
N PRO A 57 -15.13 10.92 4.06
CA PRO A 57 -14.37 11.60 3.03
C PRO A 57 -12.86 11.44 3.22
N LEU A 58 -12.37 11.54 4.46
CA LEU A 58 -10.96 11.38 4.80
C LEU A 58 -10.46 9.99 4.39
N TRP A 59 -11.25 8.95 4.66
CA TRP A 59 -10.88 7.58 4.28
C TRP A 59 -10.89 7.32 2.78
N ARG A 60 -11.66 8.09 2.01
CA ARG A 60 -11.74 7.96 0.55
C ARG A 60 -10.61 8.68 -0.17
N SER A 61 -10.02 9.71 0.44
CA SER A 61 -8.92 10.48 -0.15
C SER A 61 -7.53 9.86 0.10
N LEU A 62 -7.43 8.85 0.95
CA LEU A 62 -6.16 8.20 1.31
C LEU A 62 -5.93 6.89 0.57
N LEU A 63 -4.72 6.71 0.04
CA LEU A 63 -4.23 5.41 -0.41
C LEU A 63 -4.05 4.50 0.80
N ARG A 64 -4.60 3.28 0.74
CA ARG A 64 -4.55 2.31 1.83
C ARG A 64 -3.54 1.22 1.54
N LEU A 65 -2.72 0.91 2.53
CA LEU A 65 -1.73 -0.16 2.48
C LEU A 65 -2.08 -1.22 3.52
N THR A 66 -1.91 -2.48 3.17
CA THR A 66 -2.03 -3.58 4.13
C THR A 66 -0.73 -3.73 4.93
N PRO A 67 -0.78 -3.88 6.27
CA PRO A 67 0.41 -4.13 7.08
C PRO A 67 0.88 -5.59 7.00
N VAL A 68 0.04 -6.49 6.48
CA VAL A 68 0.34 -7.91 6.30
C VAL A 68 0.54 -8.18 4.80
N PRO A 69 1.52 -9.01 4.40
CA PRO A 69 1.61 -9.47 3.02
C PRO A 69 0.27 -10.04 2.57
N ASP A 70 -0.28 -9.47 1.51
CA ASP A 70 -1.57 -9.83 0.94
C ASP A 70 -1.48 -9.72 -0.59
N ASP A 71 -2.46 -10.29 -1.28
CA ASP A 71 -2.58 -10.20 -2.73
C ASP A 71 -2.98 -8.78 -3.20
N HIS A 72 -3.21 -7.85 -2.26
CA HIS A 72 -3.54 -6.46 -2.56
C HIS A 72 -2.31 -5.55 -2.43
N LEU A 73 -1.83 -5.03 -3.56
CA LEU A 73 -0.76 -4.03 -3.59
C LEU A 73 -1.19 -2.69 -2.96
N ALA A 74 -2.48 -2.34 -3.10
CA ALA A 74 -3.13 -1.22 -2.44
C ALA A 74 -4.65 -1.47 -2.35
N ASP A 75 -5.26 -0.92 -1.30
CA ASP A 75 -6.70 -0.97 -0.98
C ASP A 75 -7.31 -2.38 -0.89
N PRO A 76 -7.16 -3.08 0.25
CA PRO A 76 -7.68 -4.44 0.44
C PRO A 76 -9.21 -4.52 0.58
N TRP A 77 -9.92 -3.38 0.68
CA TRP A 77 -11.36 -3.37 1.01
C TRP A 77 -12.28 -3.38 -0.21
N VAL A 78 -11.75 -3.11 -1.41
CA VAL A 78 -12.53 -3.15 -2.64
C VAL A 78 -12.72 -4.58 -3.17
N GLY A 79 -11.84 -5.52 -2.80
CA GLY A 79 -11.93 -6.93 -3.19
C GLY A 79 -11.17 -7.40 -4.44
N PRO A 80 -10.71 -6.55 -5.40
CA PRO A 80 -9.82 -7.02 -6.46
C PRO A 80 -8.40 -7.28 -5.95
N ALA A 81 -8.00 -8.55 -5.96
CA ALA A 81 -6.60 -8.94 -5.77
C ALA A 81 -5.74 -8.45 -6.94
N TRP A 82 -4.57 -7.90 -6.64
CA TRP A 82 -3.56 -7.62 -7.65
C TRP A 82 -2.90 -8.94 -8.07
N ARG A 83 -3.06 -9.32 -9.34
CA ARG A 83 -2.33 -10.46 -9.90
C ARG A 83 -1.09 -9.94 -10.63
N TYR A 84 0.08 -10.25 -10.10
CA TYR A 84 1.33 -10.09 -10.85
C TYR A 84 1.41 -11.16 -11.94
N GLU A 85 1.38 -10.74 -13.20
CA GLU A 85 1.63 -11.63 -14.34
C GLU A 85 3.06 -11.38 -14.83
N PRO A 86 4.03 -12.25 -14.51
CA PRO A 86 5.40 -12.07 -14.96
C PRO A 86 5.47 -12.11 -16.49
N PRO A 87 6.30 -11.28 -17.12
CA PRO A 87 6.48 -11.33 -18.57
C PRO A 87 7.00 -12.71 -18.96
N LEU A 88 6.28 -13.39 -19.86
CA LEU A 88 6.73 -14.65 -20.44
C LEU A 88 7.84 -14.37 -21.46
N PRO A 89 8.84 -15.26 -21.57
CA PRO A 89 9.83 -15.16 -22.63
C PRO A 89 9.14 -15.29 -23.99
N PRO A 90 9.69 -14.66 -25.05
CA PRO A 90 9.08 -14.70 -26.37
C PRO A 90 8.78 -16.13 -26.86
N PRO A 91 7.72 -16.33 -27.65
CA PRO A 91 7.42 -17.64 -28.24
C PRO A 91 8.65 -18.19 -28.99
N GLY A 92 8.98 -19.46 -28.74
CA GLY A 92 10.16 -20.11 -29.31
C GLY A 92 11.48 -19.85 -28.57
N SER A 93 11.47 -19.08 -27.48
CA SER A 93 12.66 -18.87 -26.64
C SER A 93 13.14 -20.17 -25.97
N GLY A 94 14.43 -20.45 -26.10
CA GLY A 94 15.10 -21.59 -25.45
C GLY A 94 15.44 -21.39 -23.97
N ILE A 95 15.16 -20.20 -23.41
CA ILE A 95 15.54 -19.82 -22.05
C ILE A 95 14.94 -20.73 -20.99
N VAL A 96 13.65 -21.09 -21.11
CA VAL A 96 12.99 -21.94 -20.10
C VAL A 96 13.63 -23.33 -20.05
N PRO A 97 13.78 -24.06 -21.18
CA PRO A 97 14.51 -25.33 -21.19
C PRO A 97 15.96 -25.26 -20.68
N GLU A 98 16.67 -24.17 -20.93
CA GLU A 98 18.05 -23.97 -20.46
C GLU A 98 18.12 -23.79 -18.94
N VAL A 99 17.29 -22.91 -18.39
CA VAL A 99 17.19 -22.68 -16.94
C VAL A 99 16.81 -23.97 -16.21
N LEU A 100 15.85 -24.73 -16.75
CA LEU A 100 15.46 -26.02 -16.19
C LEU A 100 16.60 -27.05 -16.20
N ARG A 101 17.37 -27.14 -17.30
CA ARG A 101 18.56 -28.02 -17.37
C ARG A 101 19.59 -27.64 -16.31
N ARG A 102 19.84 -26.33 -16.13
CA ARG A 102 20.82 -25.83 -15.16
C ARG A 102 20.39 -26.09 -13.71
N LEU A 103 19.12 -25.85 -13.39
CA LEU A 103 18.55 -26.18 -12.07
C LEU A 103 18.63 -27.68 -11.78
N ALA A 104 18.36 -28.53 -12.78
CA ALA A 104 18.46 -29.98 -12.63
C ALA A 104 19.91 -30.45 -12.39
N ALA A 105 20.91 -29.82 -13.04
CA ALA A 105 22.31 -30.11 -12.78
C ALA A 105 22.71 -29.76 -11.33
N VAL A 106 22.36 -28.55 -10.87
CA VAL A 106 22.65 -28.10 -9.50
C VAL A 106 21.96 -28.97 -8.45
N ARG A 107 20.73 -29.43 -8.70
CA ARG A 107 20.04 -30.36 -7.78
C ARG A 107 20.73 -31.71 -7.67
N ARG A 108 21.30 -32.23 -8.77
CA ARG A 108 22.07 -33.48 -8.75
C ARG A 108 23.39 -33.32 -8.00
N GLU A 109 24.05 -32.18 -8.14
CA GLU A 109 25.30 -31.87 -7.44
C GLU A 109 25.13 -31.65 -5.93
N ARG A 110 23.94 -31.21 -5.48
CA ARG A 110 23.62 -31.01 -4.05
C ARG A 110 22.97 -32.22 -3.36
N GLY A 111 22.50 -33.19 -4.15
CA GLY A 111 21.76 -34.36 -3.66
C GLY A 111 22.52 -35.68 -3.72
N GLY A 112 23.80 -35.65 -4.11
CA GLY A 112 24.75 -36.77 -4.02
C GLY A 112 25.89 -36.41 -3.09
#